data_AF-A0ABD2AP55-F1
#
_entry.id   AF-A0ABD2AP55-F1
#
_cell.length_a   1.000
_cell.length_b   1.000
_cell.length_c   1.000
_cell.angle_alpha   90.00
_cell.angle_beta   90.00
_cell.angle_gamma   90.00
#
_symmetry.space_group_name_H-M   'P 1'
#
loop_
_entity.id
_entity.type
_entity.pdbx_description
1 polymer ?
#
loop_
_entity_poly.entity_id
_entity_poly.type
_entity_poly.pdbx_seq_one_letter_code
_entity_poly.pdbx_strand_id
1 'polypeptide(L)'
;MDTKSEKSANDAESLRDQTPEYMLLPKMRFKLSLSEFWGDEELKNSFLDIIKRNNMAPYYQDVCQDFYWEMDANLYNEMHQANVVAWEELEAGNTNLNIEEDTKGNWRDMLKYACKIGDTDRANSIASSIFEDTNNSSGVRAEAAFCLFRIAYFKSNVLSMGKAVKNINDLMEVSCNMGSNWCCRNKLKAYEALYCLAVRNFARAVSLLLDCIPTFESYELLPFKDIVQYTVLAGMISLSRSDLDKRFNNNGILQQSLMIECSAYMDYLNSLYDCHYADFFQHLAWIEMEMKFDPLLRPHYQYYVREMRIKAYSQLLQAYRTLSLNRMAIEFGVTEDYIEQEMARFIANGRLHCKIDKVSGTVVTVSASGCDRGQPPDASCDRGLVYQNTIKRGDMLLNRLKKLGQATTHVTHKFNYLLVLDFEATCEKNSLIVPQEIIEFPCIVLSTHDFKVKNVFHRYIKPRVHPNLTPFCTELTGIMQETIDNEPHFPVVFSQFCTWLKDNNYFDPPDKSAFVTCGNWDLKVMLPNQCAIDNLPLPKEFNQWINLKEIFCISCEYFPRNLIDMLSHLKLSMTGRLHSGINDVENMVKIIQALNSIHKTQFKITNKLDKKKMST
;
A
#
# COMPACT_ATOMS: atom_id res chain seq x y z
N MET A 1 -31.91 -33.79 46.14
CA MET A 1 -30.49 -33.52 45.84
C MET A 1 -30.44 -32.85 44.47
N ASP A 2 -31.37 -31.93 44.20
CA ASP A 2 -31.87 -31.61 42.85
C ASP A 2 -31.91 -30.11 42.55
N THR A 3 -31.29 -29.28 43.38
CA THR A 3 -31.23 -27.81 43.19
C THR A 3 -29.86 -27.31 42.76
N LYS A 4 -28.89 -28.21 42.55
CA LYS A 4 -27.54 -27.88 42.03
C LYS A 4 -27.37 -28.16 40.53
N SER A 5 -28.24 -28.95 39.90
CA SER A 5 -28.18 -29.23 38.45
C SER A 5 -28.93 -28.20 37.60
N GLU A 6 -29.94 -27.51 38.15
CA GLU A 6 -30.66 -26.45 37.43
C GLU A 6 -29.91 -25.11 37.42
N LYS A 7 -29.05 -24.84 38.41
CA LYS A 7 -28.16 -23.66 38.38
C LYS A 7 -27.04 -23.78 37.34
N SER A 8 -26.50 -24.98 37.13
CA SER A 8 -25.49 -25.20 36.07
C SER A 8 -26.05 -25.17 34.65
N ALA A 9 -27.37 -25.32 34.47
CA ALA A 9 -28.02 -25.24 33.16
C ALA A 9 -28.33 -23.79 32.78
N ASN A 10 -28.75 -22.96 33.73
CA ASN A 10 -29.00 -21.53 33.50
C ASN A 10 -27.69 -20.70 33.38
N ASP A 11 -26.59 -21.15 33.98
CA ASP A 11 -25.27 -20.51 33.80
C ASP A 11 -24.62 -20.87 32.45
N ALA A 12 -25.06 -21.93 31.76
CA ALA A 12 -24.57 -22.29 30.42
C ALA A 12 -25.28 -21.53 29.28
N GLU A 13 -26.41 -20.89 29.58
CA GLU A 13 -27.17 -20.03 28.65
C GLU A 13 -26.77 -18.54 28.75
N SER A 14 -26.06 -18.13 29.80
CA SER A 14 -25.60 -16.74 30.01
C SER A 14 -24.18 -16.44 29.50
N LEU A 15 -23.44 -17.46 29.03
CA LEU A 15 -22.02 -17.36 28.62
C LEU A 15 -21.78 -17.49 27.10
N ARG A 16 -22.83 -17.43 26.28
CA ARG A 16 -22.69 -17.20 24.84
C ARG A 16 -22.72 -15.71 24.57
N ASP A 17 -21.59 -15.06 24.82
CA ASP A 17 -21.39 -13.63 24.51
C ASP A 17 -21.84 -13.35 23.07
N GLN A 18 -22.92 -12.57 22.94
CA GLN A 18 -23.34 -11.98 21.68
C GLN A 18 -22.19 -11.12 21.17
N THR A 19 -21.88 -11.22 19.88
CA THR A 19 -20.91 -10.33 19.22
C THR A 19 -21.20 -8.89 19.61
N PRO A 20 -20.22 -8.13 20.12
CA PRO A 20 -20.49 -6.78 20.59
C PRO A 20 -21.13 -5.95 19.47
N GLU A 21 -22.23 -5.26 19.76
CA GLU A 21 -23.00 -4.51 18.74
C GLU A 21 -22.14 -3.51 17.96
N TYR A 22 -21.10 -2.95 18.60
CA TYR A 22 -20.18 -2.03 17.96
C TYR A 22 -19.35 -2.68 16.83
N MET A 23 -19.21 -4.01 16.79
CA MET A 23 -18.51 -4.71 15.71
C MET A 23 -19.33 -4.79 14.41
N LEU A 24 -20.61 -4.44 14.45
CA LEU A 24 -21.45 -4.26 13.26
C LEU A 24 -21.31 -2.87 12.63
N LEU A 25 -20.86 -1.88 13.41
CA LEU A 25 -20.67 -0.50 12.94
C LEU A 25 -19.71 -0.38 11.74
N PRO A 26 -18.58 -1.10 11.63
CA PRO A 26 -17.71 -1.01 10.45
C PRO A 26 -18.44 -1.35 9.14
N LYS A 27 -19.30 -2.38 9.15
CA LYS A 27 -20.12 -2.75 7.99
C LYS A 27 -21.13 -1.65 7.64
N MET A 28 -21.79 -1.07 8.65
CA MET A 28 -22.76 0.02 8.45
C MET A 28 -22.08 1.32 7.99
N ARG A 29 -20.98 1.71 8.61
CA ARG A 29 -20.13 2.85 8.23
C ARG A 29 -19.71 2.74 6.78
N PHE A 30 -19.30 1.55 6.35
CA PHE A 30 -18.92 1.34 4.97
C PHE A 30 -20.10 1.38 3.99
N LYS A 31 -21.27 0.88 4.39
CA LYS A 31 -22.49 1.04 3.59
C LYS A 31 -22.83 2.51 3.39
N LEU A 32 -22.73 3.33 4.44
CA LEU A 32 -22.97 4.78 4.36
C LEU A 32 -21.95 5.53 3.49
N SER A 33 -20.74 4.97 3.27
CA SER A 33 -19.74 5.58 2.37
C SER A 33 -19.97 5.27 0.90
N LEU A 34 -20.89 4.36 0.58
CA LEU A 34 -21.31 4.10 -0.79
C LEU A 34 -22.23 5.22 -1.28
N SER A 35 -22.01 5.65 -2.53
CA SER A 35 -22.87 6.64 -3.20
C SER A 35 -24.34 6.22 -3.30
N GLU A 36 -24.60 4.90 -3.27
CA GLU A 36 -25.95 4.32 -3.34
C GLU A 36 -26.78 4.55 -2.06
N PHE A 37 -26.13 4.73 -0.90
CA PHE A 37 -26.79 4.84 0.41
C PHE A 37 -26.59 6.21 1.08
N TRP A 38 -26.09 7.20 0.34
CA TRP A 38 -25.79 8.53 0.90
C TRP A 38 -27.03 9.27 1.44
N GLY A 39 -28.24 8.89 0.97
CA GLY A 39 -29.52 9.44 1.40
C GLY A 39 -30.39 8.50 2.24
N ASP A 40 -29.86 7.37 2.71
CA ASP A 40 -30.62 6.42 3.54
C ASP A 40 -30.67 6.91 5.01
N GLU A 41 -31.74 7.61 5.37
CA GLU A 41 -31.95 8.14 6.72
C GLU A 41 -32.19 7.03 7.75
N GLU A 42 -32.75 5.88 7.37
CA GLU A 42 -32.98 4.77 8.30
C GLU A 42 -31.66 4.10 8.70
N LEU A 43 -30.75 3.91 7.73
CA LEU A 43 -29.41 3.39 8.00
C LEU A 43 -28.60 4.38 8.84
N LYS A 44 -28.73 5.69 8.57
CA LYS A 44 -28.09 6.73 9.37
C LYS A 44 -28.61 6.77 10.80
N ASN A 45 -29.92 6.70 11.00
CA ASN A 45 -30.54 6.74 12.33
C ASN A 45 -30.18 5.50 13.14
N SER A 46 -30.27 4.31 12.55
CA SER A 46 -29.85 3.07 13.22
C SER A 46 -28.35 3.08 13.59
N PHE A 47 -27.49 3.64 12.74
CA PHE A 47 -26.07 3.82 13.03
C PHE A 47 -25.82 4.78 14.20
N LEU A 48 -26.50 5.94 14.20
CA LEU A 48 -26.40 6.92 15.28
C LEU A 48 -26.98 6.40 16.61
N ASP A 49 -28.04 5.60 16.57
CA ASP A 49 -28.63 5.00 17.76
C ASP A 49 -27.67 4.03 18.46
N ILE A 50 -26.90 3.25 17.70
CA ILE A 50 -25.88 2.35 18.27
C ILE A 50 -24.74 3.17 18.90
N ILE A 51 -24.35 4.28 18.28
CA ILE A 51 -23.33 5.21 18.83
C ILE A 51 -23.80 5.81 20.15
N LYS A 52 -25.07 6.27 20.20
CA LYS A 52 -25.69 6.86 21.39
C LYS A 52 -25.79 5.85 22.53
N ARG A 53 -26.28 4.63 22.27
CA ARG A 53 -26.39 3.56 23.29
C ARG A 53 -25.04 3.19 23.91
N ASN A 54 -23.97 3.28 23.14
CA ASN A 54 -22.63 2.90 23.59
C ASN A 54 -21.75 4.08 24.05
N ASN A 55 -22.27 5.31 24.05
CA ASN A 55 -21.54 6.54 24.40
C ASN A 55 -20.22 6.70 23.62
N MET A 56 -20.17 6.36 22.32
CA MET A 56 -18.93 6.37 21.53
C MET A 56 -18.52 7.78 21.05
N ALA A 57 -18.09 8.66 21.96
CA ALA A 57 -17.79 10.06 21.64
C ALA A 57 -16.59 10.25 20.67
N PRO A 58 -15.42 9.60 20.87
CA PRO A 58 -14.30 9.75 19.92
C PRO A 58 -14.65 9.26 18.52
N TYR A 59 -15.40 8.15 18.44
CA TYR A 59 -15.85 7.62 17.15
C TYR A 59 -16.88 8.51 16.46
N TYR A 60 -17.80 9.13 17.20
CA TYR A 60 -18.77 10.07 16.65
C TYR A 60 -18.08 11.27 15.98
N GLN A 61 -17.02 11.78 16.60
CA GLN A 61 -16.19 12.84 16.02
C GLN A 61 -15.52 12.39 14.71
N ASP A 62 -14.88 11.21 14.70
CA ASP A 62 -14.25 10.64 13.50
C ASP A 62 -15.28 10.49 12.35
N VAL A 63 -16.49 9.99 12.66
CA VAL A 63 -17.57 9.81 11.68
C VAL A 63 -18.08 11.15 11.15
N CYS A 64 -18.35 12.12 12.03
CA CYS A 64 -18.84 13.44 11.61
C CYS A 64 -17.84 14.14 10.67
N GLN A 65 -16.54 13.98 10.92
CA GLN A 65 -15.48 14.47 10.04
C GLN A 65 -15.48 13.76 8.68
N ASP A 66 -15.53 12.42 8.67
CA ASP A 66 -15.48 11.63 7.44
C ASP A 66 -16.68 11.83 6.51
N PHE A 67 -17.88 11.97 7.08
CA PHE A 67 -19.13 12.13 6.31
C PHE A 67 -19.58 13.58 6.15
N TYR A 68 -18.81 14.55 6.67
CA TYR A 68 -19.17 15.97 6.71
C TYR A 68 -20.56 16.22 7.32
N TRP A 69 -20.91 15.46 8.36
CA TRP A 69 -22.17 15.65 9.08
C TRP A 69 -22.05 16.76 10.12
N GLU A 70 -23.12 17.53 10.30
CA GLU A 70 -23.19 18.51 11.39
C GLU A 70 -23.10 17.79 12.74
N MET A 71 -22.11 18.18 13.54
CA MET A 71 -21.86 17.59 14.85
C MET A 71 -22.77 18.26 15.89
N ASP A 72 -23.57 17.46 16.58
CA ASP A 72 -24.34 17.96 17.73
C ASP A 72 -23.39 18.07 18.94
N ALA A 73 -23.01 19.31 19.26
CA ALA A 73 -22.09 19.60 20.35
C ALA A 73 -22.64 19.23 21.72
N ASN A 74 -23.97 19.27 21.92
CA ASN A 74 -24.57 18.92 23.20
C ASN A 74 -24.50 17.41 23.42
N LEU A 75 -24.89 16.64 22.41
CA LEU A 75 -24.81 15.18 22.45
C LEU A 75 -23.37 14.69 22.65
N TYR A 76 -22.40 15.29 21.93
CA TYR A 76 -20.99 14.97 22.09
C TYR A 76 -20.50 15.22 23.53
N ASN A 77 -20.84 16.37 24.11
CA ASN A 77 -20.42 16.72 25.46
C ASN A 77 -21.04 15.80 26.52
N GLU A 78 -22.31 15.42 26.38
CA GLU A 78 -22.96 14.44 27.26
C GLU A 78 -22.26 13.08 27.21
N MET A 79 -22.00 12.57 26.00
CA MET A 79 -21.29 11.31 25.81
C MET A 79 -19.84 11.37 26.31
N HIS A 80 -19.16 12.50 26.10
CA HIS A 80 -17.79 12.70 26.56
C HIS A 80 -17.71 12.72 28.09
N GLN A 81 -18.63 13.43 28.76
CA GLN A 81 -18.70 13.44 30.22
C GLN A 81 -18.99 12.05 30.78
N ALA A 82 -19.94 11.31 30.20
CA ALA A 82 -20.22 9.94 30.59
C ALA A 82 -18.99 9.03 30.45
N ASN A 83 -18.19 9.24 29.40
CA ASN A 83 -16.95 8.48 29.19
C ASN A 83 -15.85 8.84 30.18
N VAL A 84 -15.71 10.12 30.55
CA VAL A 84 -14.73 10.55 31.55
C VAL A 84 -15.07 9.94 32.91
N VAL A 85 -16.34 10.00 33.34
CA VAL A 85 -16.79 9.40 34.60
C VAL A 85 -16.55 7.89 34.62
N ALA A 86 -16.97 7.18 33.57
CA ALA A 86 -16.76 5.74 33.49
C ALA A 86 -15.27 5.37 33.45
N TRP A 87 -14.42 6.21 32.84
CA TRP A 87 -12.98 6.01 32.82
C TRP A 87 -12.36 6.21 34.21
N GLU A 88 -12.75 7.27 34.92
CA GLU A 88 -12.31 7.55 36.29
C GLU A 88 -12.73 6.42 37.25
N GLU A 89 -13.92 5.85 37.09
CA GLU A 89 -14.36 4.68 37.86
C GLU A 89 -13.47 3.45 37.62
N LEU A 90 -13.10 3.19 36.36
CA LEU A 90 -12.20 2.10 35.99
C LEU A 90 -10.77 2.33 36.50
N GLU A 91 -10.28 3.58 36.51
CA GLU A 91 -8.98 3.94 37.09
C GLU A 91 -8.98 3.87 38.62
N ALA A 92 -10.04 4.32 39.28
CA ALA A 92 -10.17 4.26 40.73
C ALA A 92 -10.21 2.80 41.24
N GLY A 93 -10.85 1.91 40.46
CA GLY A 93 -10.80 0.46 40.69
C GLY A 93 -9.38 -0.12 40.68
N ASN A 94 -8.42 0.53 40.01
CA ASN A 94 -7.01 0.13 39.96
C ASN A 94 -6.24 0.47 41.24
N THR A 95 -6.68 1.48 42.00
CA THR A 95 -5.98 1.95 43.21
C THR A 95 -6.43 1.28 44.52
N ASN A 96 -7.62 0.65 44.55
CA ASN A 96 -8.26 0.24 45.79
C ASN A 96 -8.16 -1.28 46.15
N LEU A 97 -7.33 -2.07 45.47
CA LEU A 97 -7.17 -3.50 45.77
C LEU A 97 -5.73 -3.85 46.14
N ASN A 98 -5.49 -3.88 47.45
CA ASN A 98 -4.29 -4.44 48.07
C ASN A 98 -4.45 -5.97 48.24
N ILE A 99 -3.36 -6.68 47.92
CA ILE A 99 -3.00 -8.07 48.31
C ILE A 99 -3.52 -9.19 47.38
N GLU A 100 -2.55 -9.78 46.68
CA GLU A 100 -2.43 -11.17 46.21
C GLU A 100 -3.60 -11.76 45.38
N GLU A 101 -3.27 -12.08 44.12
CA GLU A 101 -4.02 -12.84 43.08
C GLU A 101 -4.91 -12.08 42.07
N ASP A 102 -5.44 -10.88 42.35
CA ASP A 102 -6.42 -10.20 41.46
C ASP A 102 -5.93 -8.97 40.66
N THR A 103 -4.61 -8.79 40.46
CA THR A 103 -4.06 -7.74 39.56
C THR A 103 -4.39 -7.94 38.07
N LYS A 104 -5.09 -9.03 37.72
CA LYS A 104 -5.36 -9.45 36.35
C LYS A 104 -6.70 -8.95 35.78
N GLY A 105 -7.58 -8.34 36.58
CA GLY A 105 -8.92 -7.93 36.13
C GLY A 105 -8.98 -6.58 35.39
N ASN A 106 -8.37 -5.53 35.94
CA ASN A 106 -8.75 -4.15 35.60
C ASN A 106 -8.23 -3.63 34.24
N TRP A 107 -7.00 -3.98 33.83
CA TRP A 107 -6.48 -3.54 32.53
C TRP A 107 -7.27 -4.12 31.36
N ARG A 108 -7.86 -5.32 31.52
CA ARG A 108 -8.71 -5.95 30.49
C ARG A 108 -9.96 -5.15 30.27
N ASP A 109 -10.60 -4.71 31.35
CA ASP A 109 -11.84 -3.97 31.27
C ASP A 109 -11.59 -2.54 30.77
N MET A 110 -10.48 -1.90 31.17
CA MET A 110 -10.05 -0.62 30.58
C MET A 110 -9.81 -0.73 29.07
N LEU A 111 -9.14 -1.78 28.63
CA LEU A 111 -8.79 -1.97 27.22
C LEU A 111 -10.02 -2.38 26.38
N LYS A 112 -10.93 -3.21 26.94
CA LYS A 112 -12.24 -3.51 26.33
C LYS A 112 -13.10 -2.25 26.24
N TYR A 113 -13.08 -1.40 27.26
CA TYR A 113 -13.79 -0.13 27.26
C TYR A 113 -13.20 0.84 26.23
N ALA A 114 -11.87 0.93 26.12
CA ALA A 114 -11.18 1.68 25.07
C ALA A 114 -11.56 1.17 23.65
N CYS A 115 -11.67 -0.15 23.46
CA CYS A 115 -12.17 -0.74 22.22
C CYS A 115 -13.63 -0.34 21.94
N LYS A 116 -14.48 -0.34 22.99
CA LYS A 116 -15.89 0.04 22.89
C LYS A 116 -16.07 1.50 22.46
N ILE A 117 -15.28 2.43 23.00
CA ILE A 117 -15.38 3.86 22.65
C ILE A 117 -14.65 4.20 21.32
N GLY A 118 -13.77 3.32 20.85
CA GLY A 118 -12.97 3.51 19.63
C GLY A 118 -11.75 4.40 19.80
N ASP A 119 -11.27 4.61 21.03
CA ASP A 119 -10.11 5.44 21.35
C ASP A 119 -8.81 4.65 21.08
N THR A 120 -8.12 5.02 20.01
CA THR A 120 -6.89 4.35 19.57
C THR A 120 -5.69 4.71 20.44
N ASP A 121 -5.64 5.92 20.97
CA ASP A 121 -4.42 6.48 21.56
C ASP A 121 -4.26 5.95 22.99
N ARG A 122 -5.36 5.92 23.75
CA ARG A 122 -5.40 5.28 25.06
C ARG A 122 -5.14 3.78 24.96
N ALA A 123 -5.76 3.11 23.98
CA ALA A 123 -5.57 1.67 23.80
C ALA A 123 -4.13 1.30 23.41
N ASN A 124 -3.50 2.08 22.52
CA ASN A 124 -2.09 1.87 22.15
C ASN A 124 -1.14 2.11 23.33
N SER A 125 -1.44 3.11 24.16
CA SER A 125 -0.63 3.42 25.35
C SER A 125 -0.67 2.27 26.37
N ILE A 126 -1.87 1.77 26.68
CA ILE A 126 -2.06 0.64 27.60
C ILE A 126 -1.44 -0.65 27.03
N ALA A 127 -1.62 -0.92 25.73
CA ALA A 127 -1.02 -2.10 25.13
C ALA A 127 0.51 -2.03 25.13
N SER A 128 1.10 -0.85 24.91
CA SER A 128 2.55 -0.64 24.94
C SER A 128 3.13 -0.90 26.33
N SER A 129 2.48 -0.40 27.40
CA SER A 129 2.93 -0.71 28.77
C SER A 129 2.88 -2.21 29.07
N ILE A 130 1.84 -2.91 28.59
CA ILE A 130 1.72 -4.37 28.78
C ILE A 130 2.81 -5.15 28.04
N PHE A 131 3.23 -4.67 26.86
CA PHE A 131 4.31 -5.29 26.10
C PHE A 131 5.69 -5.06 26.73
N GLU A 132 5.91 -3.88 27.32
CA GLU A 132 7.17 -3.52 28.02
C GLU A 132 7.35 -4.30 29.33
N ASP A 133 6.25 -4.62 30.02
CA ASP A 133 6.29 -5.39 31.27
C ASP A 133 6.73 -6.84 31.05
N THR A 134 7.99 -7.14 31.35
CA THR A 134 8.59 -8.48 31.22
C THR A 134 7.96 -9.54 32.10
N ASN A 135 7.29 -9.14 33.19
CA ASN A 135 6.63 -10.02 34.15
C ASN A 135 5.30 -10.59 33.66
N ASN A 136 4.69 -9.99 32.63
CA ASN A 136 3.42 -10.46 32.09
C ASN A 136 3.57 -11.78 31.31
N SER A 137 2.61 -12.67 31.49
CA SER A 137 2.58 -13.94 30.74
C SER A 137 2.36 -13.69 29.25
N SER A 138 2.84 -14.62 28.41
CA SER A 138 2.64 -14.55 26.95
C SER A 138 1.16 -14.49 26.55
N GLY A 139 0.27 -15.13 27.32
CA GLY A 139 -1.18 -15.07 27.11
C GLY A 139 -1.76 -13.66 27.34
N VAL A 140 -1.32 -12.96 28.39
CA VAL A 140 -1.75 -11.58 28.67
C VAL A 140 -1.29 -10.62 27.56
N ARG A 141 -0.06 -10.76 27.08
CA ARG A 141 0.44 -9.98 25.93
C ARG A 141 -0.32 -10.30 24.64
N ALA A 142 -0.67 -11.57 24.41
CA ALA A 142 -1.46 -11.97 23.27
C ALA A 142 -2.88 -11.40 23.31
N GLU A 143 -3.53 -11.39 24.49
CA GLU A 143 -4.84 -10.75 24.70
C GLU A 143 -4.80 -9.26 24.38
N ALA A 144 -3.81 -8.51 24.89
CA ALA A 144 -3.64 -7.10 24.55
C ALA A 144 -3.48 -6.89 23.03
N ALA A 145 -2.70 -7.75 22.37
CA ALA A 145 -2.53 -7.70 20.92
C ALA A 145 -3.82 -8.04 20.14
N PHE A 146 -4.66 -8.97 20.61
CA PHE A 146 -5.98 -9.23 20.01
C PHE A 146 -6.90 -8.02 20.10
N CYS A 147 -6.83 -7.25 21.18
CA CYS A 147 -7.60 -6.01 21.33
C CYS A 147 -7.14 -4.93 20.36
N LEU A 148 -5.82 -4.76 20.20
CA LEU A 148 -5.28 -3.86 19.18
C LEU A 148 -5.72 -4.25 17.77
N PHE A 149 -5.79 -5.55 17.47
CA PHE A 149 -6.33 -6.02 16.21
C PHE A 149 -7.80 -5.62 16.05
N ARG A 150 -8.64 -5.79 17.09
CA ARG A 150 -10.06 -5.40 17.02
C ARG A 150 -10.24 -3.91 16.75
N ILE A 151 -9.45 -3.05 17.40
CA ILE A 151 -9.46 -1.61 17.14
C ILE A 151 -9.03 -1.32 15.69
N ALA A 152 -7.98 -1.99 15.22
CA ALA A 152 -7.52 -1.84 13.84
C ALA A 152 -8.58 -2.29 12.82
N TYR A 153 -9.29 -3.40 13.10
CA TYR A 153 -10.40 -3.88 12.30
C TYR A 153 -11.57 -2.89 12.30
N PHE A 154 -11.91 -2.33 13.46
CA PHE A 154 -12.98 -1.35 13.62
C PHE A 154 -12.74 -0.07 12.80
N LYS A 155 -11.49 0.42 12.73
CA LYS A 155 -11.09 1.53 11.84
C LYS A 155 -10.71 1.09 10.41
N SER A 156 -10.89 -0.18 10.05
CA SER A 156 -10.52 -0.75 8.74
C SER A 156 -9.06 -0.54 8.32
N ASN A 157 -8.12 -0.51 9.29
CA ASN A 157 -6.69 -0.31 9.05
C ASN A 157 -5.94 -1.65 8.90
N VAL A 158 -5.78 -2.11 7.67
CA VAL A 158 -5.12 -3.38 7.32
C VAL A 158 -3.65 -3.44 7.74
N LEU A 159 -2.93 -2.30 7.73
CA LEU A 159 -1.52 -2.27 8.11
C LEU A 159 -1.32 -2.55 9.61
N SER A 160 -2.16 -1.94 10.45
CA SER A 160 -2.14 -2.17 11.90
C SER A 160 -2.59 -3.58 12.25
N MET A 161 -3.57 -4.15 11.53
CA MET A 161 -3.95 -5.55 11.65
C MET A 161 -2.76 -6.48 11.40
N GLY A 162 -1.99 -6.23 10.34
CA GLY A 162 -0.80 -7.02 10.01
C GLY A 162 0.31 -6.93 11.06
N LYS A 163 0.52 -5.76 11.68
CA LYS A 163 1.46 -5.60 12.80
C LYS A 163 1.01 -6.41 14.03
N ALA A 164 -0.26 -6.33 14.39
CA ALA A 164 -0.81 -7.07 15.51
C ALA A 164 -0.67 -8.60 15.32
N VAL A 165 -0.99 -9.12 14.13
CA VAL A 165 -0.83 -10.56 13.82
C VAL A 165 0.63 -11.00 13.89
N LYS A 166 1.57 -10.21 13.37
CA LYS A 166 3.01 -10.52 13.46
C LYS A 166 3.47 -10.57 14.91
N ASN A 167 3.11 -9.55 15.70
CA ASN A 167 3.46 -9.51 17.13
C ASN A 167 2.91 -10.73 17.87
N ILE A 168 1.67 -11.16 17.58
CA ILE A 168 1.10 -12.36 18.20
C ILE A 168 1.86 -13.62 17.75
N ASN A 169 2.16 -13.77 16.46
CA ASN A 169 2.94 -14.91 15.97
C ASN A 169 4.32 -14.98 16.66
N ASP A 170 5.04 -13.86 16.76
CA ASP A 170 6.35 -13.78 17.41
C ASP A 170 6.27 -14.17 18.90
N LEU A 171 5.26 -13.67 19.62
CA LEU A 171 5.02 -14.04 21.03
C LEU A 171 4.68 -15.53 21.18
N MET A 172 3.98 -16.10 20.21
CA MET A 172 3.57 -17.50 20.24
C MET A 172 4.73 -18.44 19.91
N GLU A 173 5.62 -18.06 18.99
CA GLU A 173 6.85 -18.81 18.67
C GLU A 173 7.79 -18.92 19.88
N VAL A 174 7.96 -17.83 20.63
CA VAL A 174 8.77 -17.82 21.87
C VAL A 174 8.16 -18.71 22.97
N SER A 175 6.83 -18.84 23.00
CA SER A 175 6.11 -19.64 24.01
C SER A 175 5.98 -21.13 23.67
N CYS A 176 6.40 -21.58 22.49
CA CYS A 176 6.22 -22.94 22.01
C CYS A 176 6.84 -24.06 22.87
N ASN A 177 7.74 -23.73 23.80
CA ASN A 177 8.34 -24.69 24.74
C ASN A 177 7.45 -25.01 25.95
N MET A 178 6.35 -24.27 26.16
CA MET A 178 5.40 -24.49 27.25
C MET A 178 3.99 -24.64 26.67
N GLY A 179 3.43 -25.86 26.69
CA GLY A 179 2.16 -26.23 26.04
C GLY A 179 0.86 -25.55 26.54
N SER A 180 0.94 -24.36 27.16
CA SER A 180 -0.14 -23.77 27.96
C SER A 180 -1.14 -22.87 27.21
N ASN A 181 -0.98 -22.61 25.90
CA ASN A 181 -1.78 -21.59 25.19
C ASN A 181 -2.58 -22.12 23.99
N TRP A 182 -3.32 -23.23 24.16
CA TRP A 182 -4.15 -23.80 23.09
C TRP A 182 -5.29 -22.87 22.63
N CYS A 183 -6.05 -22.28 23.56
CA CYS A 183 -7.15 -21.35 23.25
C CYS A 183 -6.67 -20.12 22.45
N CYS A 184 -5.53 -19.51 22.86
CA CYS A 184 -4.95 -18.38 22.13
C CYS A 184 -4.54 -18.74 20.70
N ARG A 185 -4.10 -19.98 20.44
CA ARG A 185 -3.79 -20.45 19.08
C ARG A 185 -5.05 -20.56 18.22
N ASN A 186 -6.15 -21.06 18.76
CA ASN A 186 -7.40 -21.16 18.02
C ASN A 186 -7.99 -19.78 17.71
N LYS A 187 -7.97 -18.86 18.68
CA LYS A 187 -8.32 -17.45 18.44
C LYS A 187 -7.44 -16.87 17.33
N LEU A 188 -6.11 -17.01 17.43
CA LEU A 188 -5.18 -16.51 16.42
C LEU A 188 -5.50 -16.98 14.99
N LYS A 189 -5.94 -18.23 14.79
CA LYS A 189 -6.35 -18.71 13.47
C LYS A 189 -7.48 -17.87 12.86
N ALA A 190 -8.49 -17.50 13.64
CA ALA A 190 -9.59 -16.65 13.18
C ALA A 190 -9.11 -15.24 12.79
N TYR A 191 -8.30 -14.62 13.65
CA TYR A 191 -7.76 -13.27 13.43
C TYR A 191 -6.80 -13.22 12.23
N GLU A 192 -5.90 -14.20 12.12
CA GLU A 192 -4.98 -14.33 10.99
C GLU A 192 -5.73 -14.62 9.68
N ALA A 193 -6.75 -15.47 9.71
CA ALA A 193 -7.58 -15.73 8.54
C ALA A 193 -8.25 -14.45 8.02
N LEU A 194 -8.81 -13.63 8.91
CA LEU A 194 -9.44 -12.36 8.54
C LEU A 194 -8.45 -11.39 7.90
N TYR A 195 -7.25 -11.28 8.47
CA TYR A 195 -6.16 -10.51 7.86
C TYR A 195 -5.74 -11.07 6.49
N CYS A 196 -5.66 -12.40 6.35
CA CYS A 196 -5.34 -13.03 5.08
C CYS A 196 -6.37 -12.73 3.99
N LEU A 197 -7.66 -12.67 4.34
CA LEU A 197 -8.73 -12.24 3.42
C LEU A 197 -8.52 -10.79 2.97
N ALA A 198 -8.17 -9.88 3.89
CA ALA A 198 -7.89 -8.48 3.59
C ALA A 198 -6.69 -8.30 2.64
N VAL A 199 -5.70 -9.20 2.68
CA VAL A 199 -4.46 -9.15 1.85
C VAL A 199 -4.57 -10.02 0.59
N ARG A 200 -5.74 -10.60 0.28
CA ARG A 200 -5.98 -11.49 -0.89
C ARG A 200 -5.31 -12.87 -0.82
N ASN A 201 -4.90 -13.33 0.35
CA ASN A 201 -4.33 -14.66 0.54
C ASN A 201 -5.42 -15.69 0.95
N PHE A 202 -6.28 -16.04 0.00
CA PHE A 202 -7.38 -16.98 0.23
C PHE A 202 -6.91 -18.39 0.57
N ALA A 203 -5.78 -18.84 0.02
CA ALA A 203 -5.28 -20.20 0.25
C ALA A 203 -4.92 -20.44 1.71
N ARG A 204 -4.19 -19.51 2.33
CA ARG A 204 -3.88 -19.57 3.77
C ARG A 204 -5.14 -19.35 4.62
N ALA A 205 -6.01 -18.42 4.22
CA ALA A 205 -7.25 -18.15 4.95
C ALA A 205 -8.11 -19.42 5.09
N VAL A 206 -8.32 -20.19 4.03
CA VAL A 206 -9.14 -21.42 4.08
C VAL A 206 -8.57 -22.45 5.04
N SER A 207 -7.26 -22.70 5.00
CA SER A 207 -6.65 -23.69 5.89
C SER A 207 -6.86 -23.31 7.36
N LEU A 208 -6.75 -22.02 7.69
CA LEU A 208 -6.93 -21.52 9.05
C LEU A 208 -8.40 -21.53 9.47
N LEU A 209 -9.32 -21.19 8.57
CA LEU A 209 -10.75 -21.17 8.85
C LEU A 209 -11.34 -22.56 9.06
N LEU A 210 -10.96 -23.53 8.21
CA LEU A 210 -11.41 -24.92 8.35
C LEU A 210 -10.94 -25.55 9.65
N ASP A 211 -9.73 -25.21 10.09
CA ASP A 211 -9.20 -25.61 11.40
C ASP A 211 -9.93 -24.92 12.57
N CYS A 212 -10.45 -23.71 12.34
CA CYS A 212 -11.07 -22.87 13.37
C CYS A 212 -12.54 -23.27 13.64
N ILE A 213 -13.29 -23.70 12.62
CA ILE A 213 -14.74 -24.00 12.73
C ILE A 213 -15.08 -24.95 13.90
N PRO A 214 -14.39 -26.10 14.10
CA PRO A 214 -14.76 -27.01 15.19
C PRO A 214 -14.50 -26.46 16.60
N THR A 215 -13.64 -25.44 16.73
CA THR A 215 -13.15 -24.90 18.01
C THR A 215 -13.36 -23.39 18.08
N PHE A 216 -14.40 -22.88 17.42
CA PHE A 216 -14.61 -21.45 17.28
C PHE A 216 -15.07 -20.83 18.62
N GLU A 217 -14.21 -19.96 19.16
CA GLU A 217 -14.42 -19.26 20.44
C GLU A 217 -14.30 -17.72 20.28
N SER A 218 -14.16 -17.20 19.06
CA SER A 218 -13.86 -15.78 18.78
C SER A 218 -15.11 -14.94 18.48
N TYR A 219 -16.17 -15.12 19.26
CA TYR A 219 -17.41 -14.31 19.18
C TYR A 219 -17.18 -12.82 19.48
N GLU A 220 -16.04 -12.50 20.11
CA GLU A 220 -15.58 -11.12 20.32
C GLU A 220 -15.30 -10.34 19.02
N LEU A 221 -15.05 -11.04 17.90
CA LEU A 221 -14.66 -10.44 16.62
C LEU A 221 -15.81 -10.45 15.61
N LEU A 222 -16.35 -11.64 15.33
CA LEU A 222 -17.35 -11.87 14.28
C LEU A 222 -18.35 -12.94 14.73
N PRO A 223 -19.60 -12.86 14.25
CA PRO A 223 -20.55 -13.94 14.47
C PRO A 223 -20.10 -15.18 13.71
N PHE A 224 -20.44 -16.35 14.24
CA PHE A 224 -20.05 -17.63 13.63
C PHE A 224 -20.55 -17.74 12.17
N LYS A 225 -21.72 -17.18 11.87
CA LYS A 225 -22.29 -17.04 10.52
C LYS A 225 -21.29 -16.43 9.53
N ASP A 226 -20.65 -15.31 9.87
CA ASP A 226 -19.74 -14.59 8.97
C ASP A 226 -18.47 -15.42 8.70
N ILE A 227 -17.98 -16.14 9.71
CA ILE A 227 -16.83 -17.04 9.57
C ILE A 227 -17.14 -18.19 8.60
N VAL A 228 -18.34 -18.78 8.70
CA VAL A 228 -18.79 -19.81 7.77
C VAL A 228 -18.87 -19.26 6.35
N GLN A 229 -19.44 -18.07 6.15
CA GLN A 229 -19.50 -17.41 4.84
C GLN A 229 -18.10 -17.18 4.24
N TYR A 230 -17.18 -16.60 5.02
CA TYR A 230 -15.81 -16.38 4.58
C TYR A 230 -15.07 -17.68 4.25
N THR A 231 -15.38 -18.76 4.97
CA THR A 231 -14.83 -20.09 4.71
C THR A 231 -15.27 -20.61 3.34
N VAL A 232 -16.57 -20.53 3.03
CA VAL A 232 -17.10 -20.90 1.70
C VAL A 232 -16.45 -20.07 0.61
N LEU A 233 -16.43 -18.74 0.77
CA LEU A 233 -15.88 -17.84 -0.24
C LEU A 233 -14.41 -18.15 -0.54
N ALA A 234 -13.58 -18.24 0.50
CA ALA A 234 -12.16 -18.53 0.34
C ALA A 234 -11.93 -19.96 -0.19
N GLY A 235 -12.75 -20.92 0.25
CA GLY A 235 -12.70 -22.33 -0.11
C GLY A 235 -12.97 -22.55 -1.60
N MET A 236 -14.02 -21.90 -2.09
CA MET A 236 -14.44 -21.95 -3.50
C MET A 236 -13.36 -21.50 -4.47
N ILE A 237 -12.52 -20.54 -4.10
CA ILE A 237 -11.35 -20.15 -4.91
C ILE A 237 -10.22 -21.16 -4.77
N SER A 238 -9.81 -21.44 -3.53
CA SER A 238 -8.49 -22.01 -3.26
C SER A 238 -8.43 -23.54 -3.37
N LEU A 239 -9.50 -24.24 -3.01
CA LEU A 239 -9.50 -25.70 -2.92
C LEU A 239 -9.81 -26.37 -4.26
N SER A 240 -9.22 -27.54 -4.49
CA SER A 240 -9.61 -28.39 -5.62
C SER A 240 -10.99 -29.02 -5.39
N ARG A 241 -11.64 -29.54 -6.43
CA ARG A 241 -12.95 -30.21 -6.31
C ARG A 241 -12.91 -31.39 -5.33
N SER A 242 -11.83 -32.17 -5.33
CA SER A 242 -11.65 -33.28 -4.38
C SER A 242 -11.42 -32.82 -2.95
N ASP A 243 -10.75 -31.68 -2.76
CA ASP A 243 -10.53 -31.13 -1.41
C ASP A 243 -11.78 -30.45 -0.86
N LEU A 244 -12.59 -29.83 -1.74
CA LEU A 244 -13.91 -29.32 -1.38
C LEU A 244 -14.79 -30.45 -0.85
N ASP A 245 -14.90 -31.57 -1.58
CA ASP A 245 -15.68 -32.71 -1.11
C ASP A 245 -15.16 -33.24 0.24
N LYS A 246 -13.85 -33.45 0.37
CA LYS A 246 -13.24 -33.96 1.60
C LYS A 246 -13.38 -33.03 2.80
N ARG A 247 -13.31 -31.71 2.62
CA ARG A 247 -13.22 -30.74 3.72
C ARG A 247 -14.52 -30.00 4.00
N PHE A 248 -15.40 -29.87 3.00
CA PHE A 248 -16.71 -29.26 3.14
C PHE A 248 -17.79 -30.32 3.33
N ASN A 249 -17.89 -31.29 2.43
CA ASN A 249 -18.99 -32.26 2.49
C ASN A 249 -18.86 -33.25 3.65
N ASN A 250 -17.64 -33.68 3.97
CA ASN A 250 -17.43 -34.58 5.12
C ASN A 250 -17.40 -33.85 6.47
N ASN A 251 -17.43 -32.51 6.48
CA ASN A 251 -17.42 -31.75 7.71
C ASN A 251 -18.86 -31.44 8.15
N GLY A 252 -19.39 -32.30 9.01
CA GLY A 252 -20.79 -32.24 9.45
C GLY A 252 -21.17 -30.92 10.12
N ILE A 253 -20.24 -30.28 10.86
CA ILE A 253 -20.49 -29.00 11.53
C ILE A 253 -20.72 -27.90 10.48
N LEU A 254 -19.82 -27.80 9.50
CA LEU A 254 -19.91 -26.78 8.45
C LEU A 254 -21.18 -26.94 7.61
N GLN A 255 -21.53 -28.17 7.21
CA GLN A 255 -22.76 -28.43 6.48
C GLN A 255 -24.01 -28.07 7.30
N GLN A 256 -24.06 -28.45 8.58
CA GLN A 256 -25.20 -28.12 9.43
C GLN A 256 -25.39 -26.60 9.55
N SER A 257 -24.30 -25.85 9.75
CA SER A 257 -24.35 -24.38 9.84
C SER A 257 -24.76 -23.72 8.53
N LEU A 258 -24.28 -24.24 7.39
CA LEU A 258 -24.69 -23.75 6.07
C LEU A 258 -26.18 -23.99 5.81
N MET A 259 -26.70 -25.16 6.18
CA MET A 259 -28.11 -25.51 6.01
C MET A 259 -29.04 -24.63 6.86
N ILE A 260 -28.64 -24.28 8.07
CA ILE A 260 -29.48 -23.52 9.01
C ILE A 260 -29.39 -22.01 8.76
N GLU A 261 -28.18 -21.47 8.59
CA GLU A 261 -27.96 -20.01 8.65
C GLU A 261 -27.68 -19.35 7.29
N CYS A 262 -27.23 -20.13 6.28
CA CYS A 262 -26.65 -19.61 5.04
C CYS A 262 -27.02 -20.46 3.80
N SER A 263 -28.31 -20.69 3.55
CA SER A 263 -28.78 -21.51 2.41
C SER A 263 -28.25 -21.03 1.05
N ALA A 264 -28.27 -19.71 0.80
CA ALA A 264 -27.79 -19.15 -0.47
C ALA A 264 -26.30 -19.42 -0.75
N TYR A 265 -25.45 -19.49 0.29
CA TYR A 265 -24.04 -19.87 0.14
C TYR A 265 -23.87 -21.36 -0.13
N MET A 266 -24.79 -22.19 0.39
CA MET A 266 -24.83 -23.62 0.09
C MET A 266 -25.22 -23.87 -1.36
N ASP A 267 -26.25 -23.17 -1.86
CA ASP A 267 -26.69 -23.27 -3.27
C ASP A 267 -25.59 -22.80 -4.23
N TYR A 268 -24.83 -21.76 -3.85
CA TYR A 268 -23.63 -21.33 -4.58
C TYR A 268 -22.52 -22.40 -4.60
N LEU A 269 -22.27 -23.09 -3.49
CA LEU A 269 -21.28 -24.19 -3.42
C LEU A 269 -21.73 -25.39 -4.26
N ASN A 270 -22.99 -25.82 -4.09
CA ASN A 270 -23.56 -26.97 -4.76
C ASN A 270 -23.68 -26.75 -6.27
N SER A 271 -24.09 -25.56 -6.72
CA SER A 271 -24.19 -25.26 -8.16
C SER A 271 -22.86 -25.47 -8.90
N LEU A 272 -21.71 -25.08 -8.31
CA LEU A 272 -20.40 -25.37 -8.91
C LEU A 272 -20.00 -26.84 -8.77
N TYR A 273 -20.30 -27.47 -7.62
CA TYR A 273 -19.93 -28.86 -7.35
C TYR A 273 -20.69 -29.86 -8.23
N ASP A 274 -21.98 -29.65 -8.42
CA ASP A 274 -22.91 -30.46 -9.22
C ASP A 274 -22.85 -30.11 -10.72
N CYS A 275 -22.08 -29.09 -11.09
CA CYS A 275 -21.91 -28.60 -12.46
C CYS A 275 -23.15 -27.92 -13.07
N HIS A 276 -24.02 -27.31 -12.25
CA HIS A 276 -25.13 -26.47 -12.71
C HIS A 276 -24.65 -25.02 -12.96
N TYR A 277 -24.03 -24.79 -14.13
CA TYR A 277 -23.31 -23.54 -14.41
C TYR A 277 -24.22 -22.31 -14.61
N ALA A 278 -25.41 -22.49 -15.16
CA ALA A 278 -26.38 -21.39 -15.33
C ALA A 278 -26.81 -20.82 -13.97
N ASP A 279 -27.14 -21.68 -13.02
CA ASP A 279 -27.49 -21.28 -11.65
C ASP A 279 -26.28 -20.68 -10.94
N PHE A 280 -25.09 -21.26 -11.14
CA PHE A 280 -23.85 -20.73 -10.58
C PHE A 280 -23.61 -19.26 -10.98
N PHE A 281 -23.91 -18.85 -12.23
CA PHE A 281 -23.77 -17.45 -12.65
C PHE A 281 -24.75 -16.52 -11.96
N GLN A 282 -25.97 -16.97 -11.68
CA GLN A 282 -26.96 -16.20 -10.93
C GLN A 282 -26.51 -16.01 -9.47
N HIS A 283 -26.06 -17.10 -8.83
CA HIS A 283 -25.53 -17.04 -7.47
C HIS A 283 -24.24 -16.21 -7.39
N LEU A 284 -23.36 -16.28 -8.40
CA LEU A 284 -22.14 -15.48 -8.47
C LEU A 284 -22.45 -13.98 -8.58
N ALA A 285 -23.50 -13.60 -9.33
CA ALA A 285 -23.95 -12.21 -9.41
C ALA A 285 -24.47 -11.71 -8.04
N TRP A 286 -25.19 -12.55 -7.31
CA TRP A 286 -25.61 -12.24 -5.94
C TRP A 286 -24.41 -12.09 -4.99
N ILE A 287 -23.44 -13.01 -5.01
CA ILE A 287 -22.20 -12.91 -4.21
C ILE A 287 -21.40 -11.65 -4.54
N GLU A 288 -21.35 -11.25 -5.81
CA GLU A 288 -20.69 -9.99 -6.21
C GLU A 288 -21.32 -8.78 -5.49
N MET A 289 -22.64 -8.76 -5.37
CA MET A 289 -23.34 -7.69 -4.64
C MET A 289 -23.04 -7.73 -3.14
N GLU A 290 -23.11 -8.91 -2.51
CA GLU A 290 -22.74 -9.07 -1.10
C GLU A 290 -21.31 -8.61 -0.81
N MET A 291 -20.35 -8.97 -1.67
CA MET A 291 -18.95 -8.56 -1.51
C MET A 291 -18.71 -7.06 -1.69
N LYS A 292 -19.54 -6.36 -2.48
CA LYS A 292 -19.46 -4.90 -2.61
C LYS A 292 -19.79 -4.18 -1.32
N PHE A 293 -20.62 -4.78 -0.47
CA PHE A 293 -21.05 -4.20 0.80
C PHE A 293 -20.15 -4.57 1.98
N ASP A 294 -19.24 -5.52 1.82
CA ASP A 294 -18.27 -5.90 2.86
C ASP A 294 -17.01 -5.01 2.78
N PRO A 295 -16.64 -4.31 3.88
CA PRO A 295 -15.42 -3.48 3.94
C PRO A 295 -14.14 -4.23 3.54
N LEU A 296 -14.02 -5.50 3.94
CA LEU A 296 -12.81 -6.29 3.73
C LEU A 296 -12.68 -6.81 2.30
N LEU A 297 -13.80 -7.21 1.69
CA LEU A 297 -13.82 -7.90 0.40
C LEU A 297 -14.00 -6.95 -0.78
N ARG A 298 -14.53 -5.74 -0.59
CA ARG A 298 -14.75 -4.79 -1.69
C ARG A 298 -13.49 -4.43 -2.48
N PRO A 299 -12.29 -4.26 -1.90
CA PRO A 299 -11.10 -4.03 -2.74
C PRO A 299 -10.81 -5.20 -3.70
N HIS A 300 -11.32 -6.40 -3.38
CA HIS A 300 -11.00 -7.66 -4.05
C HIS A 300 -12.18 -8.31 -4.79
N TYR A 301 -13.39 -7.74 -4.80
CA TYR A 301 -14.57 -8.39 -5.42
C TYR A 301 -14.36 -8.69 -6.92
N GLN A 302 -13.74 -7.76 -7.67
CA GLN A 302 -13.47 -7.97 -9.10
C GLN A 302 -12.49 -9.12 -9.33
N TYR A 303 -11.50 -9.23 -8.44
CA TYR A 303 -10.57 -10.35 -8.48
C TYR A 303 -11.30 -11.66 -8.20
N TYR A 304 -12.15 -11.69 -7.16
CA TYR A 304 -12.92 -12.87 -6.78
C TYR A 304 -13.77 -13.39 -7.95
N VAL A 305 -14.62 -12.52 -8.53
CA VAL A 305 -15.52 -12.88 -9.64
C VAL A 305 -14.72 -13.40 -10.84
N ARG A 306 -13.62 -12.72 -11.20
CA ARG A 306 -12.78 -13.13 -12.32
C ARG A 306 -12.18 -14.52 -12.13
N GLU A 307 -11.65 -14.81 -10.94
CA GLU A 307 -11.06 -16.12 -10.63
C GLU A 307 -12.11 -17.23 -10.61
N MET A 308 -13.30 -16.95 -10.07
CA MET A 308 -14.41 -17.92 -10.06
C MET A 308 -14.90 -18.26 -11.47
N ARG A 309 -14.99 -17.27 -12.37
CA ARG A 309 -15.32 -17.52 -13.78
C ARG A 309 -14.28 -18.40 -14.48
N ILE A 310 -12.98 -18.10 -14.28
CA ILE A 310 -11.90 -18.93 -14.82
C ILE A 310 -12.02 -20.37 -14.30
N LYS A 311 -12.34 -20.55 -13.01
CA LYS A 311 -12.50 -21.87 -12.39
C LYS A 311 -13.67 -22.65 -12.99
N ALA A 312 -14.83 -22.02 -13.16
CA ALA A 312 -15.99 -22.64 -13.79
C ALA A 312 -15.71 -23.03 -15.25
N TYR A 313 -15.11 -22.14 -16.04
CA TYR A 313 -14.70 -22.45 -17.41
C TYR A 313 -13.66 -23.58 -17.47
N SER A 314 -12.67 -23.57 -16.59
CA SER A 314 -11.67 -24.62 -16.52
C SER A 314 -12.28 -25.97 -16.15
N GLN A 315 -13.26 -26.00 -15.24
CA GLN A 315 -13.94 -27.21 -14.80
C GLN A 315 -14.75 -27.85 -15.95
N LEU A 316 -15.49 -27.05 -16.72
CA LEU A 316 -16.22 -27.55 -17.88
C LEU A 316 -15.25 -28.05 -18.97
N LEU A 317 -14.24 -27.25 -19.31
CA LEU A 317 -13.29 -27.58 -20.37
C LEU A 317 -12.44 -28.81 -20.04
N GLN A 318 -12.18 -29.11 -18.77
CA GLN A 318 -11.39 -30.29 -18.38
C GLN A 318 -12.04 -31.62 -18.79
N ALA A 319 -13.38 -31.66 -18.91
CA ALA A 319 -14.11 -32.85 -19.32
C ALA A 319 -14.10 -33.09 -20.84
N TYR A 320 -13.77 -32.07 -21.65
CA TYR A 320 -13.93 -32.11 -23.11
C TYR A 320 -12.65 -31.76 -23.85
N ARG A 321 -12.32 -32.55 -24.88
CA ARG A 321 -11.25 -32.22 -25.84
C ARG A 321 -11.64 -31.07 -26.77
N THR A 322 -12.88 -31.11 -27.26
CA THR A 322 -13.46 -30.11 -28.15
C THR A 322 -14.89 -29.85 -27.70
N LEU A 323 -15.27 -28.58 -27.58
CA LEU A 323 -16.62 -28.16 -27.18
C LEU A 323 -17.11 -27.06 -28.15
N SER A 324 -18.38 -27.13 -28.56
CA SER A 324 -18.98 -26.05 -29.37
C SER A 324 -19.28 -24.84 -28.48
N LEU A 325 -19.01 -23.63 -28.99
CA LEU A 325 -19.28 -22.38 -28.28
C LEU A 325 -20.77 -22.22 -27.94
N ASN A 326 -21.67 -22.60 -28.85
CA ASN A 326 -23.12 -22.57 -28.62
C ASN A 326 -23.53 -23.48 -27.45
N ARG A 327 -22.98 -24.70 -27.36
CA ARG A 327 -23.26 -25.59 -26.22
C ARG A 327 -22.76 -24.99 -24.91
N MET A 328 -21.56 -24.43 -24.92
CA MET A 328 -21.01 -23.74 -23.74
C MET A 328 -21.90 -22.56 -23.32
N ALA A 329 -22.38 -21.77 -24.28
CA ALA A 329 -23.29 -20.66 -24.03
C ALA A 329 -24.60 -21.12 -23.37
N ILE A 330 -25.19 -22.23 -23.83
CA ILE A 330 -26.40 -22.83 -23.25
C ILE A 330 -26.15 -23.30 -21.80
N GLU A 331 -25.06 -24.02 -21.54
CA GLU A 331 -24.73 -24.54 -20.20
C GLU A 331 -24.55 -23.41 -19.17
N PHE A 332 -23.95 -22.29 -19.59
CA PHE A 332 -23.76 -21.11 -18.73
C PHE A 332 -24.95 -20.14 -18.75
N GLY A 333 -25.97 -20.37 -19.58
CA GLY A 333 -27.15 -19.50 -19.70
C GLY A 333 -26.85 -18.10 -20.26
N VAL A 334 -25.85 -17.98 -21.14
CA VAL A 334 -25.39 -16.71 -21.73
C VAL A 334 -25.33 -16.77 -23.26
N THR A 335 -25.01 -15.66 -23.91
CA THR A 335 -24.87 -15.62 -25.38
C THR A 335 -23.49 -16.12 -25.84
N GLU A 336 -23.44 -16.62 -27.08
CA GLU A 336 -22.20 -17.08 -27.71
C GLU A 336 -21.13 -15.98 -27.76
N ASP A 337 -21.54 -14.77 -28.16
CA ASP A 337 -20.65 -13.59 -28.23
C ASP A 337 -20.04 -13.23 -26.87
N TYR A 338 -20.81 -13.39 -25.78
CA TYR A 338 -20.35 -13.11 -24.43
C TYR A 338 -19.23 -14.09 -24.02
N ILE A 339 -19.45 -15.39 -24.23
CA ILE A 339 -18.47 -16.44 -23.94
C ILE A 339 -17.21 -16.23 -24.79
N GLU A 340 -17.35 -15.95 -26.08
CA GLU A 340 -16.22 -15.71 -26.98
C GLU A 340 -15.32 -14.57 -26.45
N GLN A 341 -15.92 -13.41 -26.14
CA GLN A 341 -15.19 -12.24 -25.67
C GLN A 341 -14.50 -12.49 -24.33
N GLU A 342 -15.18 -13.14 -23.40
CA GLU A 342 -14.64 -13.41 -22.07
C GLU A 342 -13.51 -14.44 -22.11
N MET A 343 -13.71 -15.55 -22.81
CA MET A 343 -12.67 -16.57 -22.98
C MET A 343 -11.46 -16.03 -23.72
N ALA A 344 -11.64 -15.23 -24.78
CA ALA A 344 -10.54 -14.61 -25.51
C ALA A 344 -9.63 -13.78 -24.59
N ARG A 345 -10.21 -13.02 -23.65
CA ARG A 345 -9.44 -12.26 -22.64
C ARG A 345 -8.63 -13.17 -21.72
N PHE A 346 -9.19 -14.28 -21.27
CA PHE A 346 -8.49 -15.22 -20.38
C PHE A 346 -7.41 -16.04 -21.08
N ILE A 347 -7.63 -16.40 -22.35
CA ILE A 347 -6.65 -17.08 -23.20
C ILE A 347 -5.48 -16.14 -23.49
N ALA A 348 -5.75 -14.88 -23.86
CA ALA A 348 -4.71 -13.87 -24.10
C ALA A 348 -3.84 -13.64 -22.86
N ASN A 349 -4.44 -13.63 -21.67
CA ASN A 349 -3.72 -13.54 -20.39
C ASN A 349 -3.03 -14.85 -19.96
N GLY A 350 -3.18 -15.94 -20.72
CA GLY A 350 -2.57 -17.24 -20.44
C GLY A 350 -3.11 -17.94 -19.19
N ARG A 351 -4.33 -17.59 -18.74
CA ARG A 351 -4.99 -18.17 -17.56
C ARG A 351 -5.86 -19.38 -17.90
N LEU A 352 -6.36 -19.44 -19.14
CA LEU A 352 -7.06 -20.60 -19.70
C LEU A 352 -6.22 -21.20 -20.83
N HIS A 353 -6.01 -22.52 -20.80
CA HIS A 353 -5.22 -23.25 -21.79
C HIS A 353 -6.13 -23.87 -22.87
N CYS A 354 -6.82 -23.03 -23.62
CA CYS A 354 -7.67 -23.42 -24.74
C CYS A 354 -7.44 -22.49 -25.94
N LYS A 355 -7.87 -22.94 -27.12
CA LYS A 355 -7.87 -22.17 -28.37
C LYS A 355 -9.29 -22.13 -28.91
N ILE A 356 -9.71 -20.98 -29.38
CA ILE A 356 -11.02 -20.77 -30.01
C ILE A 356 -10.82 -20.80 -31.52
N ASP A 357 -11.55 -21.67 -32.21
CA ASP A 357 -11.71 -21.64 -33.65
C ASP A 357 -13.07 -21.04 -33.98
N LYS A 358 -13.05 -19.77 -34.39
CA LYS A 358 -14.25 -19.00 -34.71
C LYS A 358 -14.95 -19.49 -35.98
N VAL A 359 -14.22 -20.06 -36.94
CA VAL A 359 -14.82 -20.52 -38.21
C VAL A 359 -15.65 -21.78 -37.96
N SER A 360 -15.17 -22.68 -37.11
CA SER A 360 -15.92 -23.89 -36.74
C SER A 360 -16.86 -23.70 -35.55
N GLY A 361 -16.77 -22.57 -34.84
CA GLY A 361 -17.55 -22.32 -33.62
C GLY A 361 -17.18 -23.29 -32.49
N THR A 362 -15.91 -23.72 -32.41
CA THR A 362 -15.44 -24.70 -31.44
C THR A 362 -14.26 -24.21 -30.60
N VAL A 363 -14.22 -24.67 -29.35
CA VAL A 363 -13.12 -24.50 -28.43
C VAL A 363 -12.35 -25.81 -28.33
N VAL A 364 -11.05 -25.76 -28.56
CA VAL A 364 -10.14 -26.90 -28.45
C VAL A 364 -9.23 -26.70 -27.23
N THR A 365 -9.19 -27.67 -26.33
CA THR A 365 -8.31 -27.61 -25.16
C THR A 365 -6.87 -27.96 -25.53
N VAL A 366 -5.90 -27.15 -25.05
CA VAL A 366 -4.48 -27.30 -25.42
C VAL A 366 -3.88 -28.58 -24.84
N SER A 367 -4.44 -29.08 -23.73
CA SER A 367 -4.17 -30.42 -23.18
C SER A 367 -4.47 -31.57 -24.14
N ALA A 368 -4.96 -31.29 -25.34
CA ALA A 368 -5.20 -32.27 -26.40
C ALA A 368 -4.44 -31.97 -27.69
N SER A 369 -3.63 -30.90 -27.72
CA SER A 369 -2.85 -30.51 -28.90
C SER A 369 -1.51 -31.24 -29.03
N GLY A 370 -1.16 -32.07 -28.04
CA GLY A 370 0.02 -32.95 -28.06
C GLY A 370 -0.27 -34.42 -27.70
N CYS A 371 -1.52 -34.82 -27.51
CA CYS A 371 -1.90 -36.20 -27.20
C CYS A 371 -2.45 -36.88 -28.44
N ASP A 372 -1.87 -38.02 -28.78
CA ASP A 372 -2.39 -38.93 -29.80
C ASP A 372 -3.89 -39.21 -29.58
N ARG A 373 -4.60 -39.36 -30.69
CA ARG A 373 -6.05 -39.62 -30.69
C ARG A 373 -6.34 -40.94 -29.96
N GLY A 374 -6.95 -40.88 -28.78
CA GLY A 374 -7.58 -42.05 -28.14
C GLY A 374 -7.09 -42.46 -26.76
N GLN A 375 -6.19 -41.70 -26.11
CA GLN A 375 -5.79 -41.98 -24.72
C GLN A 375 -6.20 -40.83 -23.76
N PRO A 376 -6.50 -41.15 -22.49
CA PRO A 376 -6.81 -40.15 -21.46
C PRO A 376 -5.68 -39.11 -21.36
N PRO A 377 -5.96 -37.88 -20.89
CA PRO A 377 -4.96 -36.81 -20.79
C PRO A 377 -3.80 -37.29 -19.91
N ASP A 378 -2.69 -37.61 -20.57
CA ASP A 378 -1.53 -38.24 -19.95
C ASP A 378 -0.65 -37.20 -19.25
N ALA A 379 0.13 -37.63 -18.26
CA ALA A 379 1.05 -36.84 -17.46
C ALA A 379 2.14 -36.10 -18.29
N SER A 380 2.18 -36.32 -19.60
CA SER A 380 3.04 -35.63 -20.58
C SER A 380 2.55 -34.21 -20.93
N CYS A 381 1.24 -33.95 -20.96
CA CYS A 381 0.69 -32.61 -21.19
C CYS A 381 0.98 -31.66 -20.02
N ASP A 382 0.95 -32.19 -18.79
CA ASP A 382 1.35 -31.46 -17.60
C ASP A 382 2.83 -31.05 -17.64
N ARG A 383 3.72 -31.89 -18.21
CA ARG A 383 5.13 -31.51 -18.38
C ARG A 383 5.33 -30.35 -19.33
N GLY A 384 4.58 -30.28 -20.43
CA GLY A 384 4.65 -29.16 -21.37
C GLY A 384 4.22 -27.83 -20.73
N LEU A 385 3.14 -27.87 -19.96
CA LEU A 385 2.67 -26.70 -19.22
C LEU A 385 3.62 -26.29 -18.08
N VAL A 386 4.12 -27.26 -17.31
CA VAL A 386 5.11 -27.05 -16.25
C VAL A 386 6.40 -26.48 -16.83
N TYR A 387 6.86 -27.00 -17.98
CA TYR A 387 8.05 -26.48 -18.67
C TYR A 387 7.87 -25.02 -19.09
N GLN A 388 6.77 -24.68 -19.77
CA GLN A 388 6.50 -23.30 -20.16
C GLN A 388 6.41 -22.35 -18.96
N ASN A 389 5.74 -22.77 -17.88
CA ASN A 389 5.66 -21.99 -16.65
C ASN A 389 7.03 -21.83 -15.97
N THR A 390 7.87 -22.86 -16.01
CA THR A 390 9.23 -22.83 -15.47
C THR A 390 10.11 -21.87 -16.26
N ILE A 391 10.04 -21.90 -17.59
CA ILE A 391 10.78 -20.95 -18.45
C ILE A 391 10.32 -19.52 -18.17
N LYS A 392 9.01 -19.23 -18.18
CA LYS A 392 8.49 -17.88 -17.89
C LYS A 392 8.91 -17.35 -16.52
N ARG A 393 8.81 -18.18 -15.48
CA ARG A 393 9.25 -17.81 -14.11
C ARG A 393 10.77 -17.66 -14.03
N GLY A 394 11.50 -18.54 -14.70
CA GLY A 394 12.96 -18.52 -14.81
C GLY A 394 13.45 -17.23 -15.48
N ASP A 395 12.87 -16.83 -16.60
CA ASP A 395 13.22 -15.60 -17.31
C ASP A 395 12.95 -14.36 -16.46
N MET A 396 11.82 -14.30 -15.74
CA MET A 396 11.54 -13.21 -14.80
C MET A 396 12.58 -13.14 -13.68
N LEU A 397 12.97 -14.28 -13.11
CA LEU A 397 13.99 -14.36 -12.07
C LEU A 397 15.36 -13.96 -12.61
N LEU A 398 15.76 -14.45 -13.78
CA LEU A 398 17.03 -14.13 -14.42
C LEU A 398 17.11 -12.65 -14.77
N ASN A 399 16.02 -12.04 -15.24
CA ASN A 399 15.96 -10.60 -15.50
C ASN A 399 16.12 -9.79 -14.21
N ARG A 400 15.49 -10.23 -13.11
CA ARG A 400 15.68 -9.61 -11.78
C ARG A 400 17.12 -9.77 -11.29
N LEU A 401 17.69 -10.98 -11.40
CA LEU A 401 19.07 -11.26 -11.02
C LEU A 401 20.08 -10.48 -11.87
N LYS A 402 19.83 -10.31 -13.17
CA LYS A 402 20.65 -9.48 -14.04
C LYS A 402 20.62 -8.02 -13.61
N LYS A 403 19.46 -7.48 -13.26
CA LYS A 403 19.34 -6.12 -12.70
C LYS A 403 20.09 -5.98 -11.37
N LEU A 404 19.94 -6.95 -10.46
CA LEU A 404 20.64 -6.98 -9.18
C LEU A 404 22.16 -7.14 -9.35
N GLY A 405 22.61 -7.99 -10.29
CA GLY A 405 24.01 -8.20 -10.61
C GLY A 405 24.68 -7.01 -11.28
N GLN A 406 23.92 -6.18 -12.00
CA GLN A 406 24.41 -4.89 -12.50
C GLN A 406 24.58 -3.84 -11.38
N ALA A 407 23.88 -3.99 -10.24
CA ALA A 407 24.02 -3.10 -9.10
C ALA A 407 25.26 -3.42 -8.23
N THR A 408 25.85 -4.61 -8.34
CA THR A 408 26.98 -5.07 -7.51
C THR A 408 28.36 -4.91 -8.14
N THR A 409 28.47 -4.57 -9.42
CA THR A 409 29.76 -4.26 -10.05
C THR A 409 30.28 -2.90 -9.56
N HIS A 410 31.54 -2.82 -9.10
CA HIS A 410 32.21 -1.57 -8.75
C HIS A 410 31.97 -0.52 -9.84
N VAL A 411 31.23 0.54 -9.50
CA VAL A 411 30.88 1.60 -10.44
C VAL A 411 32.12 2.42 -10.74
N THR A 412 32.67 2.24 -11.93
CA THR A 412 33.68 3.15 -12.47
C THR A 412 32.96 4.40 -12.98
N HIS A 413 33.21 5.54 -12.33
CA HIS A 413 32.72 6.83 -12.79
C HIS A 413 33.52 7.27 -14.02
N LYS A 414 32.82 7.71 -15.07
CA LYS A 414 33.47 8.22 -16.30
C LYS A 414 34.17 9.57 -16.05
N PHE A 415 33.63 10.38 -15.13
CA PHE A 415 34.11 11.72 -14.80
C PHE A 415 34.98 11.67 -13.55
N ASN A 416 35.98 12.56 -13.45
CA ASN A 416 36.79 12.78 -12.27
C ASN A 416 36.16 13.82 -11.33
N TYR A 417 35.40 14.78 -11.88
CA TYR A 417 34.72 15.82 -11.11
C TYR A 417 33.26 16.03 -11.53
N LEU A 418 32.44 16.39 -10.55
CA LEU A 418 31.05 16.85 -10.73
C LEU A 418 30.97 18.31 -10.30
N LEU A 419 30.50 19.18 -11.19
CA LEU A 419 30.32 20.60 -10.95
C LEU A 419 28.84 20.88 -10.69
N VAL A 420 28.45 20.96 -9.43
CA VAL A 420 27.06 21.16 -9.02
C VAL A 420 26.74 22.65 -9.07
N LEU A 421 25.68 23.05 -9.78
CA LEU A 421 25.23 24.44 -9.88
C LEU A 421 23.71 24.58 -9.68
N ASP A 422 23.29 25.77 -9.24
CA ASP A 422 21.89 26.18 -9.12
C ASP A 422 21.83 27.71 -9.23
N PHE A 423 21.14 28.27 -10.22
CA PHE A 423 21.06 29.72 -10.36
C PHE A 423 19.83 30.29 -9.65
N GLU A 424 20.00 31.44 -9.01
CA GLU A 424 18.87 32.29 -8.66
C GLU A 424 18.77 33.44 -9.67
N ALA A 425 17.53 33.79 -10.01
CA ALA A 425 17.24 34.83 -10.99
C ALA A 425 16.14 35.78 -10.51
N THR A 426 16.06 36.95 -11.14
CA THR A 426 14.99 37.92 -10.92
C THR A 426 13.61 37.27 -11.13
N CYS A 427 12.70 37.47 -10.18
CA CYS A 427 11.34 36.92 -10.23
C CYS A 427 10.30 37.91 -9.65
N GLU A 428 9.03 37.72 -10.01
CA GLU A 428 7.89 38.51 -9.52
C GLU A 428 6.74 37.58 -9.11
N LYS A 429 5.87 38.05 -8.21
CA LYS A 429 4.71 37.29 -7.74
C LYS A 429 3.58 37.36 -8.78
N ASN A 430 3.13 36.21 -9.25
CA ASN A 430 1.99 36.04 -10.18
C ASN A 430 2.19 36.58 -11.61
N SER A 431 3.42 36.94 -11.99
CA SER A 431 3.80 37.39 -13.34
C SER A 431 5.19 36.88 -13.70
N LEU A 432 5.44 36.72 -15.00
CA LEU A 432 6.78 36.38 -15.51
C LEU A 432 7.52 37.67 -15.82
N ILE A 433 8.60 37.95 -15.10
CA ILE A 433 9.56 39.01 -15.49
C ILE A 433 10.23 38.55 -16.78
N VAL A 434 10.17 39.39 -17.82
CA VAL A 434 10.84 39.13 -19.10
C VAL A 434 11.66 40.37 -19.48
N PRO A 435 13.00 40.25 -19.62
CA PRO A 435 13.80 39.05 -19.39
C PRO A 435 14.05 38.76 -17.90
N GLN A 436 14.19 37.47 -17.54
CA GLN A 436 14.79 37.12 -16.25
C GLN A 436 16.31 37.29 -16.34
N GLU A 437 16.94 37.75 -15.25
CA GLU A 437 18.39 37.89 -15.15
C GLU A 437 18.96 37.09 -13.97
N ILE A 438 20.13 36.46 -14.14
CA ILE A 438 20.81 35.70 -13.08
C ILE A 438 21.36 36.68 -12.04
N ILE A 439 21.07 36.43 -10.76
CA ILE A 439 21.48 37.27 -9.62
C ILE A 439 22.39 36.54 -8.61
N GLU A 440 22.41 35.20 -8.62
CA GLU A 440 23.35 34.38 -7.84
C GLU A 440 23.93 33.26 -8.72
N PHE A 441 25.25 33.07 -8.65
CA PHE A 441 26.00 32.06 -9.42
C PHE A 441 26.88 31.23 -8.47
N PRO A 442 26.35 30.15 -7.86
CA PRO A 442 27.09 29.18 -7.10
C PRO A 442 27.46 27.95 -7.93
N CYS A 443 28.67 27.44 -7.72
CA CYS A 443 29.12 26.17 -8.26
C CYS A 443 30.08 25.48 -7.28
N ILE A 444 29.77 24.24 -6.88
CA ILE A 444 30.63 23.42 -6.01
C ILE A 444 31.19 22.23 -6.81
N VAL A 445 32.50 22.03 -6.70
CA VAL A 445 33.19 20.92 -7.35
C VAL A 445 33.35 19.75 -6.39
N LEU A 446 32.82 18.59 -6.77
CA LEU A 446 33.01 17.32 -6.08
C LEU A 446 33.96 16.42 -6.88
N SER A 447 34.86 15.74 -6.20
CA SER A 447 35.67 14.66 -6.81
C SER A 447 34.89 13.35 -6.79
N THR A 448 34.85 12.62 -7.89
CA THR A 448 34.13 11.32 -7.97
C THR A 448 34.90 10.17 -7.33
N HIS A 449 36.14 10.38 -6.90
CA HIS A 449 36.94 9.38 -6.20
C HIS A 449 36.60 9.29 -4.71
N ASP A 450 36.45 10.45 -4.05
CA ASP A 450 36.22 10.58 -2.61
C ASP A 450 34.89 11.26 -2.26
N PHE A 451 34.18 11.80 -3.25
CA PHE A 451 32.95 12.60 -3.11
C PHE A 451 33.11 13.78 -2.15
N LYS A 452 34.34 14.28 -1.98
CA LYS A 452 34.64 15.48 -1.18
C LYS A 452 34.64 16.72 -2.05
N VAL A 453 34.26 17.84 -1.43
CA VAL A 453 34.33 19.18 -2.01
C VAL A 453 35.80 19.53 -2.26
N LYS A 454 36.14 19.89 -3.50
CA LYS A 454 37.49 20.30 -3.91
C LYS A 454 37.62 21.80 -4.08
N ASN A 455 36.59 22.44 -4.60
CA ASN A 455 36.61 23.87 -4.88
C ASN A 455 35.18 24.44 -4.90
N VAL A 456 35.04 25.73 -4.64
CA VAL A 456 33.77 26.45 -4.61
C VAL A 456 33.94 27.77 -5.36
N PHE A 457 33.03 28.04 -6.29
CA PHE A 457 32.87 29.32 -6.94
C PHE A 457 31.50 29.88 -6.54
N HIS A 458 31.47 31.11 -6.03
CA HIS A 458 30.22 31.77 -5.65
C HIS A 458 30.34 33.27 -5.89
N ARG A 459 29.38 33.83 -6.65
CA ARG A 459 29.29 35.25 -6.96
C ARG A 459 27.84 35.69 -6.99
N TYR A 460 27.58 36.89 -6.49
CA TYR A 460 26.35 37.62 -6.76
C TYR A 460 26.53 38.45 -8.04
N ILE A 461 25.42 38.74 -8.71
CA ILE A 461 25.42 39.45 -9.99
C ILE A 461 24.42 40.59 -9.93
N LYS A 462 24.86 41.77 -10.40
CA LYS A 462 23.96 42.91 -10.61
C LYS A 462 23.20 42.75 -11.93
N PRO A 463 21.85 42.66 -11.92
CA PRO A 463 21.05 42.67 -13.15
C PRO A 463 21.15 44.02 -13.87
N ARG A 464 21.10 44.01 -15.20
CA ARG A 464 21.22 45.22 -16.04
C ARG A 464 19.86 45.75 -16.50
N VAL A 465 18.93 44.87 -16.83
CA VAL A 465 17.59 45.23 -17.34
C VAL A 465 16.65 45.57 -16.17
N HIS A 466 16.66 44.73 -15.14
CA HIS A 466 15.86 44.90 -13.92
C HIS A 466 16.77 45.04 -12.68
N PRO A 467 17.48 46.18 -12.53
CA PRO A 467 18.49 46.36 -11.46
C PRO A 467 17.91 46.33 -10.04
N ASN A 468 16.63 46.70 -9.88
CA ASN A 468 15.93 46.69 -8.60
C ASN A 468 15.17 45.38 -8.45
N LEU A 469 15.50 44.58 -7.44
CA LEU A 469 14.81 43.35 -7.10
C LEU A 469 13.39 43.64 -6.61
N THR A 470 12.45 42.79 -7.00
CA THR A 470 11.09 42.85 -6.46
C THR A 470 11.09 42.39 -5.00
N PRO A 471 10.13 42.85 -4.17
CA PRO A 471 9.99 42.35 -2.80
C PRO A 471 9.85 40.83 -2.71
N PHE A 472 9.17 40.22 -3.69
CA PHE A 472 9.01 38.77 -3.78
C PHE A 472 10.35 38.06 -4.05
N CYS A 473 11.21 38.62 -4.90
CA CYS A 473 12.53 38.07 -5.18
C CYS A 473 13.42 38.07 -3.93
N THR A 474 13.41 39.17 -3.16
CA THR A 474 14.10 39.28 -1.87
C THR A 474 13.53 38.30 -0.82
N GLU A 475 12.20 38.14 -0.76
CA GLU A 475 11.54 37.20 0.17
C GLU A 475 11.84 35.73 -0.20
N LEU A 476 11.85 35.40 -1.49
CA LEU A 476 12.11 34.05 -1.96
C LEU A 476 13.58 33.69 -1.73
N THR A 477 14.50 34.47 -2.31
CA THR A 477 15.93 34.13 -2.35
C THR A 477 16.70 34.50 -1.09
N GLY A 478 16.21 35.50 -0.36
CA GLY A 478 16.94 36.10 0.76
C GLY A 478 18.06 37.05 0.35
N ILE A 479 18.22 37.34 -0.95
CA ILE A 479 19.21 38.30 -1.46
C ILE A 479 18.65 39.71 -1.30
N MET A 480 19.34 40.54 -0.52
CA MET A 480 18.99 41.94 -0.31
C MET A 480 19.52 42.80 -1.46
N GLN A 481 18.84 43.90 -1.76
CA GLN A 481 19.25 44.82 -2.83
C GLN A 481 20.70 45.32 -2.63
N GLU A 482 21.05 45.65 -1.39
CA GLU A 482 22.38 46.11 -1.00
C GLU A 482 23.49 45.08 -1.32
N THR A 483 23.16 43.79 -1.34
CA THR A 483 24.10 42.69 -1.65
C THR A 483 24.50 42.70 -3.12
N ILE A 484 23.62 43.11 -4.03
CA ILE A 484 23.87 43.06 -5.47
C ILE A 484 24.24 44.41 -6.08
N ASP A 485 23.98 45.52 -5.38
CA ASP A 485 24.14 46.87 -5.93
C ASP A 485 25.58 47.21 -6.34
N ASN A 486 26.56 46.63 -5.65
CA ASN A 486 27.99 46.83 -5.88
C ASN A 486 28.66 45.68 -6.62
N GLU A 487 27.90 44.65 -7.00
CA GLU A 487 28.44 43.46 -7.65
C GLU A 487 28.59 43.66 -9.17
N PRO A 488 29.52 42.93 -9.82
CA PRO A 488 29.69 43.01 -11.26
C PRO A 488 28.47 42.44 -12.01
N HIS A 489 28.28 42.92 -13.25
CA HIS A 489 27.27 42.38 -14.15
C HIS A 489 27.66 41.00 -14.70
N PHE A 490 26.66 40.26 -15.19
CA PHE A 490 26.80 38.88 -15.66
C PHE A 490 28.01 38.61 -16.58
N PRO A 491 28.34 39.44 -17.61
CA PRO A 491 29.47 39.13 -18.50
C PRO A 491 30.82 39.02 -17.79
N VAL A 492 31.04 39.84 -16.76
CA VAL A 492 32.27 39.84 -16.00
C VAL A 492 32.35 38.58 -15.12
N VAL A 493 31.26 38.26 -14.41
CA VAL A 493 31.17 37.06 -13.56
C VAL A 493 31.30 35.79 -14.40
N PHE A 494 30.63 35.73 -15.55
CA PHE A 494 30.71 34.58 -16.44
C PHE A 494 32.10 34.39 -17.05
N SER A 495 32.79 35.48 -17.38
CA SER A 495 34.20 35.43 -17.82
C SER A 495 35.13 34.94 -16.72
N GLN A 496 34.94 35.41 -15.48
CA GLN A 496 35.66 34.93 -14.30
C GLN A 496 35.41 33.43 -14.07
N PHE A 497 34.16 32.97 -14.20
CA PHE A 497 33.82 31.57 -14.07
C PHE A 497 34.49 30.71 -15.15
N CYS A 498 34.43 31.14 -16.42
CA CYS A 498 35.10 30.45 -17.52
C CYS A 498 36.62 30.38 -17.35
N THR A 499 37.23 31.44 -16.81
CA THR A 499 38.67 31.47 -16.51
C THR A 499 39.00 30.50 -15.37
N TRP A 500 38.21 30.53 -14.30
CA TRP A 500 38.33 29.60 -13.18
C TRP A 500 38.19 28.13 -13.60
N LEU A 501 37.30 27.80 -14.54
CA LEU A 501 37.18 26.45 -15.10
C LEU A 501 38.45 26.00 -15.85
N LYS A 502 39.07 26.92 -16.60
CA LYS A 502 40.30 26.68 -17.37
C LYS A 502 41.51 26.54 -16.45
N ASP A 503 41.68 27.44 -15.49
CA ASP A 503 42.83 27.45 -14.57
C ASP A 503 42.89 26.15 -13.74
N ASN A 504 41.73 25.59 -13.38
CA ASN A 504 41.63 24.34 -12.65
C ASN A 504 41.60 23.08 -13.54
N ASN A 505 41.67 23.22 -14.87
CA ASN A 505 41.64 22.13 -15.85
C ASN A 505 40.47 21.15 -15.66
N TYR A 506 39.26 21.63 -15.38
CA TYR A 506 38.10 20.75 -15.16
C TYR A 506 37.60 20.11 -16.46
N PHE A 507 37.75 20.76 -17.60
CA PHE A 507 37.32 20.25 -18.92
C PHE A 507 38.50 20.01 -19.88
N ASP A 508 39.69 19.72 -19.35
CA ASP A 508 40.83 19.24 -20.14
C ASP A 508 41.34 17.88 -19.58
N PRO A 509 41.06 16.75 -20.26
CA PRO A 509 40.25 16.60 -21.47
C PRO A 509 38.76 16.92 -21.25
N PRO A 510 37.96 17.18 -22.32
CA PRO A 510 36.56 17.64 -22.22
C PRO A 510 35.61 16.70 -21.48
N ASP A 511 35.94 15.40 -21.43
CA ASP A 511 35.15 14.37 -20.75
C ASP A 511 35.54 14.19 -19.27
N LYS A 512 36.45 15.00 -18.73
CA LYS A 512 36.97 14.89 -17.37
C LYS A 512 35.95 15.27 -16.30
N SER A 513 35.01 16.17 -16.61
CA SER A 513 34.00 16.64 -15.66
C SER A 513 32.61 16.77 -16.28
N ALA A 514 31.58 16.86 -15.45
CA ALA A 514 30.21 17.13 -15.89
C ALA A 514 29.51 18.10 -14.94
N PHE A 515 28.65 18.96 -15.49
CA PHE A 515 27.76 19.80 -14.70
C PHE A 515 26.60 19.00 -14.13
N VAL A 516 26.16 19.34 -12.92
CA VAL A 516 25.00 18.76 -12.24
C VAL A 516 24.06 19.87 -11.80
N THR A 517 22.78 19.74 -12.12
CA THR A 517 21.73 20.71 -11.78
C THR A 517 20.55 19.99 -11.11
N CYS A 518 19.75 20.71 -10.31
CA CYS A 518 18.53 20.15 -9.73
C CYS A 518 17.47 19.84 -10.81
N GLY A 519 17.42 20.62 -11.88
CA GLY A 519 16.52 20.40 -13.00
C GLY A 519 17.09 20.89 -14.31
N ASN A 520 16.24 20.99 -15.33
CA ASN A 520 16.68 21.44 -16.64
C ASN A 520 16.71 22.98 -16.78
N TRP A 521 16.13 23.72 -15.84
CA TRP A 521 15.89 25.16 -16.02
C TRP A 521 17.19 25.96 -16.14
N ASP A 522 18.20 25.71 -15.30
CA ASP A 522 19.46 26.46 -15.24
C ASP A 522 20.22 26.47 -16.58
N LEU A 523 20.53 25.28 -17.11
CA LEU A 523 21.36 25.15 -18.30
C LEU A 523 20.58 25.07 -19.61
N LYS A 524 19.30 24.67 -19.58
CA LYS A 524 18.46 24.62 -20.80
C LYS A 524 17.80 25.95 -21.12
N VAL A 525 17.44 26.73 -20.10
CA VAL A 525 16.63 27.95 -20.25
C VAL A 525 17.39 29.17 -19.77
N MET A 526 17.81 29.21 -18.51
CA MET A 526 18.29 30.44 -17.88
C MET A 526 19.62 30.92 -18.45
N LEU A 527 20.64 30.05 -18.49
CA LEU A 527 21.96 30.42 -18.99
C LEU A 527 21.96 30.79 -20.49
N PRO A 528 21.32 30.03 -21.40
CA PRO A 528 21.20 30.44 -22.81
C PRO A 528 20.49 31.79 -22.99
N ASN A 529 19.42 32.05 -22.22
CA ASN A 529 18.70 33.32 -22.28
C ASN A 529 19.57 34.48 -21.77
N GLN A 530 20.28 34.30 -20.66
CA GLN A 530 21.21 35.31 -20.14
C GLN A 530 22.34 35.61 -21.15
N CYS A 531 22.94 34.57 -21.74
CA CYS A 531 23.94 34.75 -22.78
C CYS A 531 23.38 35.49 -24.01
N ALA A 532 22.12 35.26 -24.38
CA ALA A 532 21.46 35.98 -25.47
C ALA A 532 21.24 37.48 -25.15
N ILE A 533 20.85 37.81 -23.92
CA ILE A 533 20.69 39.20 -23.45
C ILE A 533 22.01 39.97 -23.53
N ASP A 534 23.10 39.33 -23.10
CA ASP A 534 24.44 39.94 -23.05
C ASP A 534 25.27 39.74 -24.34
N ASN A 535 24.71 39.12 -25.38
CA ASN A 535 25.40 38.77 -26.63
C ASN A 535 26.72 37.97 -26.44
N LEU A 536 26.70 37.01 -25.52
CA LEU A 536 27.84 36.14 -25.21
C LEU A 536 27.71 34.77 -25.88
N PRO A 537 28.81 34.19 -26.42
CA PRO A 537 28.78 32.83 -26.93
C PRO A 537 28.72 31.83 -25.77
N LEU A 538 27.80 30.86 -25.85
CA LEU A 538 27.69 29.78 -24.87
C LEU A 538 28.84 28.77 -25.07
N PRO A 539 29.73 28.56 -24.08
CA PRO A 539 30.81 27.58 -24.17
C PRO A 539 30.27 26.14 -24.30
N LYS A 540 31.03 25.27 -24.97
CA LYS A 540 30.55 23.91 -25.33
C LYS A 540 30.36 23.01 -24.12
N GLU A 541 31.05 23.32 -23.02
CA GLU A 541 31.04 22.62 -21.75
C GLU A 541 29.64 22.62 -21.11
N PHE A 542 28.84 23.67 -21.35
CA PHE A 542 27.48 23.81 -20.81
C PHE A 542 26.40 23.13 -21.65
N ASN A 543 26.75 22.54 -22.81
CA ASN A 543 25.77 21.89 -23.69
C ASN A 543 25.31 20.51 -23.19
N GLN A 544 25.86 20.02 -22.07
CA GLN A 544 25.51 18.73 -21.51
C GLN A 544 25.60 18.78 -19.98
N TRP A 545 24.64 18.16 -19.31
CA TRP A 545 24.59 18.13 -17.85
C TRP A 545 23.89 16.88 -17.33
N ILE A 546 23.99 16.70 -16.02
CA ILE A 546 23.36 15.66 -15.23
C ILE A 546 22.22 16.31 -14.45
N ASN A 547 21.00 15.89 -14.71
CA ASN A 547 19.82 16.29 -13.96
C ASN A 547 19.69 15.40 -12.73
N LEU A 548 19.87 15.99 -11.54
CA LEU A 548 19.88 15.26 -10.28
C LEU A 548 18.56 14.54 -10.02
N LYS A 549 17.40 15.09 -10.40
CA LYS A 549 16.11 14.43 -10.23
C LYS A 549 15.97 13.16 -11.07
N GLU A 550 16.52 13.15 -12.28
CA GLU A 550 16.53 11.96 -13.13
C GLU A 550 17.44 10.87 -12.55
N ILE A 551 18.62 11.26 -12.07
CA ILE A 551 19.54 10.33 -11.38
C ILE A 551 18.93 9.79 -10.08
N PHE A 552 18.24 10.64 -9.33
CA PHE A 552 17.52 10.25 -8.12
C PHE A 552 16.42 9.23 -8.46
N CYS A 553 15.63 9.48 -9.50
CA CYS A 553 14.58 8.56 -9.96
C CYS A 553 15.14 7.20 -10.39
N ILE A 554 16.29 7.18 -11.07
CA ILE A 554 16.93 5.93 -11.47
C ILE A 554 17.43 5.15 -10.25
N SER A 555 17.91 5.85 -9.21
CA SER A 555 18.54 5.23 -8.03
C SER A 555 17.52 4.77 -6.98
N CYS A 556 16.46 5.54 -6.79
CA CYS A 556 15.47 5.34 -5.73
C CYS A 556 14.12 4.81 -6.25
N GLU A 557 13.96 4.61 -7.57
CA GLU A 557 12.68 4.28 -8.23
C GLU A 557 11.54 5.27 -7.93
N TYR A 558 11.89 6.51 -7.56
CA TYR A 558 10.96 7.57 -7.17
C TYR A 558 11.35 8.90 -7.84
N PHE A 559 10.44 9.52 -8.58
CA PHE A 559 10.70 10.83 -9.19
C PHE A 559 10.38 11.96 -8.21
N PRO A 560 11.38 12.70 -7.72
CA PRO A 560 11.18 13.70 -6.69
C PRO A 560 10.54 14.98 -7.24
N ARG A 561 9.67 15.60 -6.43
CA ARG A 561 9.01 16.87 -6.80
C ARG A 561 9.98 18.05 -6.74
N ASN A 562 10.69 18.20 -5.63
CA ASN A 562 11.61 19.29 -5.34
C ASN A 562 12.83 18.81 -4.52
N LEU A 563 13.73 19.73 -4.18
CA LEU A 563 14.93 19.45 -3.40
C LEU A 563 14.59 18.89 -2.00
N ILE A 564 13.56 19.43 -1.35
CA ILE A 564 13.09 19.00 -0.02
C ILE A 564 12.59 17.56 -0.05
N ASP A 565 11.89 17.17 -1.11
CA ASP A 565 11.39 15.81 -1.29
C ASP A 565 12.55 14.80 -1.41
N MET A 566 13.62 15.16 -2.13
CA MET A 566 14.84 14.33 -2.20
C MET A 566 15.51 14.18 -0.82
N LEU A 567 15.67 15.28 -0.07
CA LEU A 567 16.25 15.25 1.28
C LEU A 567 15.40 14.40 2.24
N SER A 568 14.08 14.58 2.21
CA SER A 568 13.14 13.85 3.08
C SER A 568 13.17 12.35 2.80
N HIS A 569 13.20 11.96 1.52
CA HIS A 569 13.27 10.56 1.12
C HIS A 569 14.60 9.89 1.54
N LEU A 570 15.71 10.65 1.54
CA LEU A 570 17.01 10.17 2.01
C LEU A 570 17.23 10.36 3.53
N LYS A 571 16.25 10.90 4.26
CA LYS A 571 16.32 11.22 5.69
C LYS A 571 17.49 12.15 6.05
N LEU A 572 17.78 13.12 5.19
CA LEU A 572 18.80 14.15 5.41
C LEU A 572 18.14 15.42 5.93
N SER A 573 18.80 16.11 6.87
CA SER A 573 18.37 17.43 7.32
C SER A 573 18.79 18.51 6.31
N MET A 574 17.87 19.42 6.02
CA MET A 574 18.15 20.59 5.21
C MET A 574 19.10 21.53 5.96
N THR A 575 20.11 22.05 5.26
CA THR A 575 20.96 23.13 5.78
C THR A 575 20.77 24.41 4.99
N GLY A 576 20.81 25.54 5.71
CA GLY A 576 20.65 26.86 5.11
C GLY A 576 19.20 27.17 4.73
N ARG A 577 19.05 28.16 3.86
CA ARG A 577 17.76 28.69 3.37
C ARG A 577 17.46 28.13 1.98
N LEU A 578 16.20 27.74 1.74
CA LEU A 578 15.72 27.36 0.40
C LEU A 578 15.73 28.58 -0.53
N HIS A 579 16.05 28.37 -1.81
CA HIS A 579 16.17 29.43 -2.82
C HIS A 579 17.36 30.37 -2.59
N SER A 580 18.33 29.94 -1.78
CA SER A 580 19.65 30.53 -1.77
C SER A 580 20.55 29.56 -2.53
N GLY A 581 21.02 29.98 -3.70
CA GLY A 581 21.67 29.08 -4.65
C GLY A 581 22.85 28.34 -4.03
N ILE A 582 23.66 28.99 -3.19
CA ILE A 582 24.77 28.30 -2.51
C ILE A 582 24.29 27.21 -1.54
N ASN A 583 23.24 27.46 -0.75
CA ASN A 583 22.69 26.48 0.18
C ASN A 583 22.02 25.32 -0.56
N ASP A 584 21.35 25.61 -1.68
CA ASP A 584 20.72 24.59 -2.52
C ASP A 584 21.78 23.70 -3.18
N VAL A 585 22.89 24.27 -3.66
CA VAL A 585 24.05 23.50 -4.14
C VAL A 585 24.68 22.64 -3.03
N GLU A 586 24.84 23.15 -1.80
CA GLU A 586 25.32 22.35 -0.67
C GLU A 586 24.39 21.17 -0.32
N ASN A 587 23.09 21.39 -0.35
CA ASN A 587 22.10 20.33 -0.14
C ASN A 587 22.13 19.30 -1.29
N MET A 588 22.29 19.74 -2.54
CA MET A 588 22.50 18.85 -3.68
C MET A 588 23.77 18.00 -3.53
N VAL A 589 24.87 18.59 -3.04
CA VAL A 589 26.11 17.86 -2.73
C VAL A 589 25.86 16.74 -1.73
N LYS A 590 25.11 17.00 -0.65
CA LYS A 590 24.74 15.96 0.34
C LYS A 590 23.91 14.84 -0.27
N ILE A 591 22.95 15.18 -1.14
CA ILE A 591 22.16 14.20 -1.87
C ILE A 591 23.06 13.34 -2.75
N ILE A 592 23.99 13.93 -3.51
CA ILE A 592 24.95 13.22 -4.36
C ILE A 592 25.81 12.26 -3.53
N GLN A 593 26.31 12.71 -2.38
CA GLN A 593 27.09 11.87 -1.46
C GLN A 593 26.27 10.70 -0.92
N ALA A 594 25.01 10.94 -0.53
CA ALA A 594 24.10 9.91 -0.02
C ALA A 594 23.68 8.90 -1.11
N LEU A 595 23.42 9.37 -2.33
CA LEU A 595 23.13 8.50 -3.48
C LEU A 595 24.33 7.58 -3.78
N ASN A 596 25.54 8.11 -3.70
CA ASN A 596 26.73 7.29 -3.87
C ASN A 596 26.92 6.27 -2.71
N SER A 597 26.72 6.67 -1.45
CA SER A 597 26.95 5.78 -0.30
C SER A 597 25.89 4.68 -0.17
N ILE A 598 24.61 5.00 -0.42
CA ILE A 598 23.49 4.07 -0.27
C ILE A 598 23.29 3.22 -1.53
N HIS A 599 23.27 3.85 -2.70
CA HIS A 599 22.85 3.21 -3.95
C HIS A 599 24.01 2.93 -4.92
N LYS A 600 25.24 3.39 -4.61
CA LYS A 600 26.41 3.31 -5.52
C LYS A 600 26.08 3.86 -6.91
N THR A 601 25.34 4.97 -6.94
CA THR A 601 24.77 5.51 -8.18
C THR A 601 25.83 5.92 -9.19
N GLN A 602 25.69 5.48 -10.44
CA GLN A 602 26.53 5.96 -11.54
C GLN A 602 26.01 7.27 -12.13
N PHE A 603 26.74 8.37 -11.91
CA PHE A 603 26.46 9.67 -12.52
C PHE A 603 26.77 9.64 -14.03
N LYS A 604 25.73 9.79 -14.85
CA LYS A 604 25.80 9.84 -16.33
C LYS A 604 25.11 11.11 -16.83
N ILE A 605 25.53 11.59 -17.99
CA ILE A 605 24.88 12.71 -18.68
C ILE A 605 23.45 12.30 -19.03
N THR A 606 22.48 13.08 -18.57
CA THR A 606 21.05 12.82 -18.78
C THR A 606 20.48 13.69 -19.90
N ASN A 607 20.96 14.94 -20.02
CA ASN A 607 20.40 15.90 -20.96
C ASN A 607 21.52 16.61 -21.75
N LYS A 608 21.18 17.03 -22.97
CA LYS A 608 22.03 17.82 -23.86
C LYS A 608 21.20 18.91 -24.52
N LEU A 609 21.85 20.01 -24.87
CA LEU A 609 21.24 21.12 -25.60
C LEU A 609 21.15 20.76 -27.09
N ASP A 610 19.93 20.59 -27.61
CA ASP A 610 19.70 20.18 -29.00
C ASP A 610 20.01 21.33 -29.97
N LYS A 611 21.03 21.13 -30.84
CA LYS A 611 21.41 22.11 -31.88
C LYS A 611 20.33 22.40 -32.94
N LYS A 612 19.23 21.64 -32.98
CA LYS A 612 18.20 21.75 -34.03
C LYS A 612 17.14 22.84 -33.82
N LYS A 613 17.19 23.60 -32.72
CA LYS A 613 16.17 24.63 -32.39
C LYS A 613 16.70 26.06 -32.18
N MET A 614 17.97 26.32 -32.46
CA MET A 614 18.56 27.68 -32.34
C MET A 614 18.60 28.46 -33.66
N SER A 615 17.91 28.01 -34.70
CA SER A 615 17.76 28.71 -35.98
C SER A 615 16.29 28.83 -36.37
N THR A 616 15.56 29.68 -35.64
CA THR A 616 14.31 30.31 -36.11
C THR A 616 14.18 31.65 -35.42
#